data_AF-A0A1F1Q407-F1
#
_entry.id   AF-A0A1F1Q407-F1
#
_cell.length_a   1.000
_cell.length_b   1.000
_cell.length_c   1.000
_cell.angle_alpha   90.00
_cell.angle_beta   90.00
_cell.angle_gamma   90.00
#
_symmetry.space_group_name_H-M   'P 1'
#
loop_
_entity.id
_entity.type
_entity.pdbx_description
1 polymer ?
#
loop_
_entity_poly.entity_id
_entity_poly.type
_entity_poly.pdbx_seq_one_letter_code
_entity_poly.pdbx_strand_id
1 'polypeptide(L)'
;MSNPPFLSKDEIQEKVFAKLEEQKGLSFLEQYAMYMGKAQMLEFGLKGLIHRKFNVPIKDMERWTLGMTKNELAKQGIRQDFIAYLGSVVKHRNDMAHEFLLNCAVMNSLGSFTGKGQTGDLFRASYELEQIIILHDWCEEHDAWT
;
A
#
# COMPACT_ATOMS: atom_id res chain seq x y z
N MET A 1 -8.73 -30.51 -16.10
CA MET A 1 -9.17 -29.48 -15.14
C MET A 1 -7.92 -28.76 -14.70
N SER A 2 -7.73 -27.52 -15.15
CA SER A 2 -6.66 -26.64 -14.65
C SER A 2 -6.96 -26.33 -13.18
N ASN A 3 -5.96 -26.40 -12.31
CA ASN A 3 -6.12 -25.95 -10.92
C ASN A 3 -6.57 -24.48 -10.93
N PRO A 4 -7.46 -24.07 -10.01
CA PRO A 4 -7.77 -22.66 -9.85
C PRO A 4 -6.45 -21.91 -9.57
N PRO A 5 -6.30 -20.68 -10.11
CA PRO A 5 -5.12 -19.89 -9.85
C PRO A 5 -4.94 -19.75 -8.34
N PHE A 6 -3.71 -19.96 -7.86
CA PHE A 6 -3.36 -19.94 -6.45
C PHE A 6 -2.10 -19.11 -6.29
N LEU A 7 -2.07 -18.29 -5.24
CA LEU A 7 -0.93 -17.50 -4.87
C LEU A 7 -0.48 -17.94 -3.48
N SER A 8 0.63 -18.68 -3.41
CA SER A 8 1.12 -19.21 -2.15
C SER A 8 1.80 -18.13 -1.30
N LYS A 9 1.83 -18.35 0.01
CA LYS A 9 2.52 -17.47 0.95
C LYS A 9 4.02 -17.34 0.62
N ASP A 10 4.65 -18.43 0.23
CA ASP A 10 6.08 -18.48 -0.06
C ASP A 10 6.40 -17.67 -1.33
N GLU A 11 5.57 -17.80 -2.38
CA GLU A 11 5.68 -16.99 -3.60
C GLU A 11 5.48 -15.50 -3.32
N ILE A 12 4.52 -15.14 -2.46
CA ILE A 12 4.33 -13.74 -2.04
C ILE A 12 5.60 -13.25 -1.33
N GLN A 13 6.10 -14.02 -0.36
CA GLN A 13 7.25 -13.63 0.44
C GLN A 13 8.51 -13.45 -0.41
N GLU A 14 8.76 -14.36 -1.37
CA GLU A 14 9.87 -14.27 -2.30
C GLU A 14 9.76 -13.00 -3.18
N LYS A 15 8.59 -12.75 -3.78
CA LYS A 15 8.34 -11.55 -4.59
C LYS A 15 8.53 -10.27 -3.80
N VAL A 16 8.03 -10.21 -2.56
CA VAL A 16 8.20 -9.05 -1.69
C VAL A 16 9.68 -8.82 -1.38
N PHE A 17 10.42 -9.86 -0.99
CA PHE A 17 11.83 -9.69 -0.67
C PHE A 17 12.65 -9.25 -1.88
N ALA A 18 12.37 -9.77 -3.07
CA ALA A 18 13.00 -9.28 -4.29
C ALA A 18 12.76 -7.77 -4.48
N LYS A 19 11.52 -7.29 -4.28
CA LYS A 19 11.16 -5.86 -4.37
C LYS A 19 11.80 -4.99 -3.30
N LEU A 20 12.01 -5.51 -2.09
CA LEU A 20 12.67 -4.79 -1.01
C LEU A 20 14.20 -4.80 -1.16
N GLU A 21 14.78 -5.84 -1.77
CA GLU A 21 16.20 -5.90 -2.07
C GLU A 21 16.64 -4.77 -3.01
N GLU A 22 15.82 -4.48 -4.03
CA GLU A 22 15.99 -3.34 -4.96
C GLU A 22 16.09 -1.99 -4.21
N GLN A 23 15.59 -1.91 -2.98
CA GLN A 23 15.52 -0.69 -2.17
C GLN A 23 16.63 -0.59 -1.11
N LYS A 24 17.47 -1.62 -0.91
CA LYS A 24 18.48 -1.63 0.16
C LYS A 24 19.57 -0.57 0.04
N GLY A 25 19.83 -0.09 -1.18
CA GLY A 25 20.80 0.98 -1.43
C GLY A 25 20.27 2.39 -1.17
N LEU A 26 18.97 2.53 -0.91
CA LEU A 26 18.32 3.83 -0.75
C LEU A 26 18.50 4.38 0.66
N SER A 27 18.65 5.70 0.77
CA SER A 27 18.55 6.42 2.04
C SER A 27 17.15 6.27 2.64
N PHE A 28 17.01 6.57 3.94
CA PHE A 28 15.70 6.53 4.61
C PHE A 28 14.65 7.40 3.90
N LEU A 29 15.04 8.61 3.47
CA LEU A 29 14.13 9.53 2.79
C LEU A 29 13.66 8.97 1.45
N GLU A 30 14.54 8.30 0.70
CA GLU A 30 14.21 7.67 -0.57
C GLU A 30 13.30 6.44 -0.36
N GLN A 31 13.57 5.61 0.65
CA GLN A 31 12.69 4.50 1.02
C GLN A 31 11.30 5.01 1.44
N TYR A 32 11.25 6.10 2.21
CA TYR A 32 10.00 6.74 2.61
C TYR A 32 9.24 7.29 1.39
N ALA A 33 9.92 7.98 0.48
CA ALA A 33 9.32 8.50 -0.74
C ALA A 33 8.79 7.37 -1.63
N MET A 34 9.53 6.27 -1.74
CA MET A 34 9.11 5.07 -2.46
C MET A 34 7.83 4.46 -1.86
N TYR A 35 7.81 4.29 -0.54
CA TYR A 35 6.65 3.81 0.20
C TYR A 35 5.42 4.68 -0.05
N MET A 36 5.55 6.00 0.14
CA MET A 36 4.43 6.93 -0.06
C MET A 36 3.93 6.95 -1.50
N GLY A 37 4.84 6.91 -2.48
CA GLY A 37 4.50 6.84 -3.90
C GLY A 37 3.72 5.58 -4.25
N LYS A 38 4.19 4.40 -3.78
CA LYS A 38 3.51 3.12 -4.01
C LYS A 38 2.13 3.06 -3.34
N ALA A 39 2.00 3.59 -2.12
CA ALA A 39 0.71 3.65 -1.44
C ALA A 39 -0.30 4.54 -2.20
N GLN A 40 0.17 5.65 -2.78
CA GLN A 40 -0.65 6.51 -3.63
C GLN A 40 -1.02 5.84 -4.96
N MET A 41 -0.11 5.09 -5.59
CA MET A 41 -0.40 4.31 -6.79
C MET A 41 -1.45 3.23 -6.52
N LEU A 42 -1.34 2.53 -5.39
CA LEU A 42 -2.34 1.56 -4.95
C LEU A 42 -3.71 2.24 -4.78
N GLU A 43 -3.78 3.41 -4.15
CA GLU A 43 -5.03 4.18 -4.02
C GLU A 43 -5.67 4.47 -5.39
N PHE A 44 -4.87 4.90 -6.37
CA PHE A 44 -5.36 5.16 -7.72
C PHE A 44 -5.81 3.90 -8.45
N GLY A 45 -5.05 2.81 -8.32
CA GLY A 45 -5.41 1.50 -8.87
C GLY A 45 -6.78 1.04 -8.36
N LEU A 46 -6.98 1.14 -7.05
CA LEU A 46 -8.24 0.78 -6.39
C LEU A 46 -9.41 1.69 -6.77
N LYS A 47 -9.21 3.01 -6.90
CA LYS A 47 -10.23 3.90 -7.45
C LYS A 47 -10.59 3.51 -8.89
N GLY A 48 -9.60 3.12 -9.68
CA GLY A 48 -9.79 2.57 -11.02
C GLY A 48 -10.63 1.30 -11.02
N LEU A 49 -10.36 0.37 -10.11
CA LEU A 49 -11.17 -0.84 -9.91
C LEU A 49 -12.63 -0.49 -9.60
N ILE A 50 -12.87 0.43 -8.65
CA ILE A 50 -14.24 0.84 -8.31
C ILE A 50 -14.95 1.43 -9.53
N HIS A 51 -14.26 2.28 -10.28
CA HIS A 51 -14.82 2.87 -11.49
C HIS A 51 -15.20 1.79 -12.51
N ARG A 52 -14.29 0.86 -12.82
CA ARG A 52 -14.52 -0.18 -13.84
C ARG A 52 -15.57 -1.20 -13.42
N LYS A 53 -15.58 -1.63 -12.16
CA LYS A 53 -16.37 -2.77 -11.68
C LYS A 53 -17.73 -2.36 -11.11
N PHE A 54 -17.83 -1.16 -10.53
CA PHE A 54 -19.04 -0.67 -9.86
C PHE A 54 -19.59 0.63 -10.45
N ASN A 55 -19.00 1.13 -11.54
CA ASN A 55 -19.46 2.30 -12.30
C ASN A 55 -19.55 3.60 -11.47
N VAL A 56 -18.72 3.73 -10.42
CA VAL A 56 -18.60 4.99 -9.67
C VAL A 56 -17.76 5.98 -10.49
N PRO A 57 -18.23 7.21 -10.75
CA PRO A 57 -17.46 8.19 -11.51
C PRO A 57 -16.16 8.61 -10.80
N ILE A 58 -15.05 8.70 -11.55
CA ILE A 58 -13.74 9.12 -11.00
C ILE A 58 -13.82 10.50 -10.33
N LYS A 59 -14.60 11.43 -10.90
CA LYS A 59 -14.84 12.77 -10.34
C LYS A 59 -15.35 12.73 -8.89
N ASP A 60 -16.15 11.72 -8.54
CA ASP A 60 -16.73 11.60 -7.21
C ASP A 60 -15.72 11.05 -6.20
N MET A 61 -14.62 10.46 -6.72
CA MET A 61 -13.52 9.85 -5.96
C MET A 61 -12.25 10.71 -5.91
N GLU A 62 -12.23 11.89 -6.53
CA GLU A 62 -11.05 12.77 -6.60
C GLU A 62 -10.47 13.08 -5.21
N ARG A 63 -11.35 13.33 -4.24
CA ARG A 63 -10.98 13.67 -2.85
C ARG A 63 -10.92 12.47 -1.92
N TRP A 64 -11.16 11.26 -2.41
CA TRP A 64 -11.12 10.08 -1.55
C TRP A 64 -9.70 9.80 -1.13
N THR A 65 -9.52 9.43 0.13
CA THR A 65 -8.27 8.85 0.62
C THR A 65 -8.30 7.33 0.46
N LEU A 66 -7.14 6.67 0.60
CA LEU A 66 -7.06 5.21 0.64
C LEU A 66 -8.02 4.59 1.66
N GLY A 67 -8.23 5.25 2.80
CA GLY A 67 -9.21 4.82 3.80
C GLY A 67 -10.66 4.89 3.29
N MET A 68 -11.03 5.96 2.59
CA MET A 68 -12.35 6.08 1.96
C MET A 68 -12.53 5.05 0.84
N THR A 69 -11.53 4.88 -0.02
CA THR A 69 -11.51 3.86 -1.08
C THR A 69 -11.68 2.45 -0.52
N LYS A 70 -10.95 2.10 0.55
CA LYS A 70 -11.12 0.81 1.25
C LYS A 70 -12.56 0.61 1.74
N ASN A 71 -13.13 1.62 2.38
CA ASN A 71 -14.49 1.52 2.92
C ASN A 71 -15.53 1.33 1.80
N GLU A 72 -15.31 1.93 0.63
CA GLU A 72 -16.18 1.72 -0.50
C GLU A 72 -16.04 0.31 -1.07
N LEU A 73 -14.81 -0.19 -1.31
CA LEU A 73 -14.58 -1.57 -1.77
C LEU A 73 -15.25 -2.59 -0.85
N ALA A 74 -15.21 -2.37 0.46
CA ALA A 74 -15.86 -3.22 1.44
C ALA A 74 -17.40 -3.26 1.26
N LYS A 75 -18.04 -2.12 0.98
CA LYS A 75 -19.48 -2.06 0.71
C LYS A 75 -19.85 -2.75 -0.61
N GLN A 76 -18.96 -2.68 -1.59
CA GLN A 76 -19.15 -3.26 -2.92
C GLN A 76 -18.88 -4.77 -2.96
N GLY A 77 -18.59 -5.40 -1.80
CA GLY A 77 -18.47 -6.85 -1.68
C GLY A 77 -17.13 -7.42 -2.14
N ILE A 78 -16.07 -6.60 -2.22
CA ILE A 78 -14.72 -7.11 -2.48
C ILE A 78 -14.30 -8.07 -1.37
N ARG A 79 -13.54 -9.10 -1.74
CA ARG A 79 -13.02 -10.15 -0.85
C ARG A 79 -12.50 -9.58 0.49
N GLN A 80 -13.01 -10.14 1.58
CA GLN A 80 -12.85 -9.57 2.92
C GLN A 80 -11.41 -9.64 3.45
N ASP A 81 -10.65 -10.63 3.01
CA ASP A 81 -9.24 -10.76 3.36
C ASP A 81 -8.39 -9.64 2.73
N PHE A 82 -8.65 -9.25 1.48
CA PHE A 82 -8.03 -8.07 0.86
C PHE A 82 -8.39 -6.80 1.63
N ILE A 83 -9.66 -6.62 2.02
CA ILE A 83 -10.11 -5.45 2.79
C ILE A 83 -9.47 -5.39 4.17
N ALA A 84 -9.42 -6.52 4.88
CA ALA A 84 -8.78 -6.62 6.19
C ALA A 84 -7.29 -6.24 6.08
N TYR A 85 -6.62 -6.74 5.05
CA TYR A 85 -5.23 -6.47 4.81
C TYR A 85 -4.96 -5.02 4.39
N LEU A 86 -5.81 -4.44 3.53
CA LEU A 86 -5.77 -3.02 3.20
C LEU A 86 -5.93 -2.12 4.42
N GLY A 87 -6.61 -2.61 5.46
CA GLY A 87 -6.74 -1.94 6.75
C GLY A 87 -5.40 -1.63 7.41
N SER A 88 -4.44 -2.57 7.40
CA SER A 88 -3.12 -2.32 8.01
C SER A 88 -2.32 -1.30 7.20
N VAL A 89 -2.36 -1.40 5.88
CA VAL A 89 -1.69 -0.46 4.97
C VAL A 89 -2.23 0.97 5.12
N VAL A 90 -3.54 1.13 5.26
CA VAL A 90 -4.15 2.45 5.55
C VAL A 90 -3.61 3.03 6.85
N LYS A 91 -3.49 2.20 7.90
CA LYS A 91 -2.93 2.64 9.19
C LYS A 91 -1.47 3.06 9.03
N HIS A 92 -0.64 2.21 8.41
CA HIS A 92 0.78 2.51 8.18
C HIS A 92 0.98 3.79 7.36
N ARG A 93 0.19 4.01 6.30
CA ARG A 93 0.32 5.20 5.46
C ARG A 93 0.01 6.47 6.25
N ASN A 94 -0.99 6.43 7.13
CA ASN A 94 -1.33 7.56 7.98
C ASN A 94 -0.25 7.80 9.05
N ASP A 95 0.20 6.75 9.73
CA ASP A 95 1.25 6.83 10.75
C ASP A 95 2.54 7.43 10.14
N MET A 96 2.98 6.90 8.99
CA MET A 96 4.16 7.39 8.25
C MET A 96 4.02 8.85 7.77
N ALA A 97 2.84 9.23 7.27
CA ALA A 97 2.60 10.62 6.85
C ALA A 97 2.69 11.58 8.04
N HIS A 98 2.15 11.21 9.20
CA HIS A 98 2.24 12.01 10.41
C HIS A 98 3.67 12.09 10.96
N GLU A 99 4.38 10.96 11.02
CA GLU A 99 5.76 10.91 11.47
C GLU A 99 6.69 11.76 10.60
N PHE A 100 6.53 11.70 9.28
CA PHE A 100 7.31 12.51 8.36
C PHE A 100 7.11 14.01 8.60
N LEU A 101 5.86 14.45 8.82
CA LEU A 101 5.56 15.84 9.13
C LEU A 101 6.24 16.28 10.44
N LEU A 102 6.21 15.44 11.48
CA LEU A 102 6.90 15.71 12.74
C LEU A 102 8.42 15.82 12.54
N ASN A 103 9.00 14.88 11.80
CA ASN A 103 10.43 14.89 11.51
C ASN A 103 10.86 16.13 10.70
N CYS A 104 10.07 16.54 9.70
CA CYS A 104 10.32 17.77 8.94
C CYS A 104 10.24 19.02 9.84
N ALA A 105 9.25 19.10 10.73
CA ALA A 105 9.13 20.20 11.68
C ALA A 105 10.36 20.28 12.61
N VAL A 106 10.82 19.12 13.11
CA VAL A 106 12.04 19.04 13.94
C VAL A 106 13.28 19.44 13.14
N MET A 107 13.44 18.95 11.91
CA MET A 107 14.57 19.29 11.04
C MET A 107 14.67 20.80 10.79
N ASN A 108 13.53 21.45 10.52
CA ASN A 108 13.44 22.89 10.36
C ASN A 108 13.75 23.67 11.65
N SER A 109 13.58 23.05 12.82
CA SER A 109 13.81 23.69 14.12
C SER A 109 15.19 23.42 14.75
N LEU A 110 15.85 22.29 14.43
CA LEU A 110 17.00 21.78 15.19
C LEU A 110 18.13 21.15 14.34
N GLY A 111 18.01 21.12 13.00
CA GLY A 111 19.15 20.88 12.10
C GLY A 111 19.70 19.45 11.97
N SER A 112 19.11 18.40 12.57
CA SER A 112 19.53 17.01 12.27
C SER A 112 18.42 15.95 12.41
N PHE A 113 18.45 14.96 11.50
CA PHE A 113 17.54 13.81 11.44
C PHE A 113 18.15 12.60 12.19
N THR A 114 17.40 11.99 13.10
CA THR A 114 17.86 10.84 13.92
C THR A 114 17.00 9.59 13.70
N GLY A 115 16.87 9.13 12.45
CA GLY A 115 15.98 8.04 12.03
C GLY A 115 16.29 6.60 12.49
N LYS A 116 17.04 6.37 13.57
CA LYS A 116 17.52 5.01 13.94
C LYS A 116 16.42 4.03 14.40
N GLY A 117 15.29 4.52 14.95
CA GLY A 117 14.13 3.67 15.32
C GLY A 117 13.11 3.50 14.19
N GLN A 118 13.11 4.41 13.21
CA GLN A 118 12.07 4.53 12.17
C GLN A 118 12.31 3.57 10.99
N THR A 119 13.52 3.04 10.83
CA THR A 119 13.85 2.09 9.76
C THR A 119 13.08 0.78 9.86
N GLY A 120 12.81 0.29 11.08
CA GLY A 120 12.07 -0.95 11.30
C GLY A 120 10.59 -0.83 10.94
N ASP A 121 9.97 0.28 11.33
CA ASP A 121 8.55 0.56 11.04
C ASP A 121 8.34 0.82 9.55
N LEU A 122 9.23 1.58 8.91
CA LEU A 122 9.19 1.79 7.46
C LEU A 122 9.40 0.49 6.69
N PHE A 123 10.35 -0.36 7.10
CA PHE A 123 10.55 -1.66 6.47
C PHE A 123 9.30 -2.53 6.56
N ARG A 124 8.68 -2.60 7.75
CA ARG A 124 7.44 -3.36 7.94
C ARG A 124 6.30 -2.79 7.10
N ALA A 125 6.12 -1.47 7.09
CA ALA A 125 5.11 -0.81 6.29
C ALA A 125 5.30 -1.07 4.79
N SER A 126 6.54 -0.99 4.30
CA SER A 126 6.89 -1.33 2.91
C SER A 126 6.65 -2.79 2.60
N TYR A 127 6.99 -3.71 3.51
CA TYR A 127 6.71 -5.14 3.35
C TYR A 127 5.22 -5.40 3.19
N GLU A 128 4.39 -4.85 4.07
CA GLU A 128 2.94 -5.04 4.01
C GLU A 128 2.31 -4.38 2.76
N LEU A 129 2.87 -3.24 2.32
CA LEU A 129 2.45 -2.58 1.09
C LEU A 129 2.77 -3.41 -0.16
N GLU A 130 3.96 -4.00 -0.25
CA GLU A 130 4.32 -4.89 -1.38
C GLU A 130 3.43 -6.12 -1.43
N GLN A 131 3.14 -6.73 -0.28
CA GLN A 131 2.24 -7.88 -0.20
C GLN A 131 0.86 -7.56 -0.78
N ILE A 132 0.29 -6.38 -0.45
CA ILE A 132 -1.05 -6.03 -0.97
C ILE A 132 -1.01 -5.65 -2.45
N ILE A 133 0.09 -5.06 -2.94
CA ILE A 133 0.26 -4.77 -4.36
C ILE A 133 0.32 -6.08 -5.15
N ILE A 134 1.08 -7.07 -4.68
CA ILE A 134 1.14 -8.40 -5.32
C ILE A 134 -0.23 -9.06 -5.31
N LEU A 135 -0.97 -8.97 -4.20
CA LEU A 135 -2.32 -9.51 -4.11
C LEU A 135 -3.30 -8.79 -5.05
N HIS A 136 -3.18 -7.46 -5.15
CA HIS A 136 -3.95 -6.63 -6.07
C HIS A 136 -3.70 -7.05 -7.52
N ASP A 137 -2.43 -7.15 -7.93
CA ASP A 137 -2.07 -7.49 -9.30
C ASP A 137 -2.55 -8.89 -9.68
N TRP A 138 -2.43 -9.84 -8.74
CA TRP A 138 -2.98 -11.18 -8.92
C TRP A 138 -4.50 -11.17 -9.06
N CYS A 139 -5.21 -10.35 -8.27
CA CYS A 139 -6.66 -10.19 -8.38
C CYS A 139 -7.09 -9.55 -9.70
N GLU A 140 -6.38 -8.54 -10.20
CA GLU A 140 -6.64 -7.96 -11.53
C GLU A 140 -6.41 -9.00 -12.64
N GLU A 141 -5.31 -9.75 -12.58
CA GLU A 141 -4.94 -10.74 -13.61
C GLU A 141 -5.96 -11.90 -13.71
N HIS A 142 -6.55 -12.30 -12.59
CA HIS A 142 -7.43 -13.47 -12.50
C HIS A 142 -8.91 -13.12 -12.28
N ASP A 143 -9.27 -11.83 -12.29
CA ASP A 143 -10.60 -11.31 -11.90
C ASP A 143 -11.10 -11.81 -10.53
N ALA A 144 -10.17 -12.09 -9.62
CA ALA A 144 -10.42 -12.75 -8.34
C ALA A 144 -10.78 -11.77 -7.21
N TRP A 145 -11.72 -10.87 -7.49
CA TRP A 145 -12.11 -9.78 -6.59
C TRP A 145 -13.26 -10.12 -5.63
N THR A 146 -13.99 -11.22 -5.89
CA THR A 146 -15.20 -11.66 -5.16
C THR A 146 -15.13 -13.14 -4.83
#